data_AF-A0A918TZX0-F1
#
_entry.id   AF-A0A918TZX0-F1
#
_cell.length_a   1.000
_cell.length_b   1.000
_cell.length_c   1.000
_cell.angle_alpha   90.00
_cell.angle_beta   90.00
_cell.angle_gamma   90.00
#
_symmetry.space_group_name_H-M   'P 1'
#
loop_
_entity.id
_entity.type
_entity.pdbx_description
1 polymer ?
#
loop_
_entity_poly.entity_id
_entity_poly.type
_entity_poly.pdbx_seq_one_letter_code
_entity_poly.pdbx_strand_id
1 'polypeptide(L)' 'MTGGASPDRPVTLTAGCQGTGSVQVTFTSQYRDTSPVNFQVDCTSERKPGVGSKALSAEQGRSFDVRISTSSPAIR' A
#
# COMPACT_ATOMS: atom_id res chain seq x y z
N MET A 1 1.90 10.90 3.31
CA MET A 1 2.86 11.03 2.19
C MET A 1 2.06 11.46 0.97
N THR A 2 2.45 12.51 0.27
CA THR A 2 1.79 12.95 -0.97
C THR A 2 2.73 12.70 -2.15
N GLY A 3 2.23 12.07 -3.21
CA GLY A 3 2.99 11.71 -4.41
C GLY A 3 2.07 11.69 -5.63
N GLY A 4 2.64 11.80 -6.83
CA GLY A 4 1.91 11.89 -8.10
C GLY A 4 2.37 10.81 -9.09
N ALA A 5 1.45 9.98 -9.59
CA ALA A 5 1.68 9.09 -10.73
C ALA A 5 1.15 9.71 -12.02
N SER A 6 1.88 9.50 -13.12
CA SER A 6 1.44 9.87 -14.47
C SER A 6 1.72 8.74 -15.46
N PRO A 7 1.10 8.72 -16.65
CA PRO A 7 1.27 7.59 -17.59
C PRO A 7 2.73 7.41 -18.03
N ASP A 8 3.49 8.50 -18.08
CA ASP A 8 4.92 8.57 -18.36
C ASP A 8 5.82 8.28 -17.15
N ARG A 9 5.27 8.30 -15.93
CA ARG A 9 5.98 8.09 -14.66
C ARG A 9 5.15 7.22 -13.72
N PRO A 10 5.19 5.88 -13.88
CA PRO A 10 4.46 4.97 -13.01
C PRO A 10 5.02 5.02 -11.59
N VAL A 11 4.14 4.92 -10.60
CA VAL A 11 4.50 4.85 -9.18
C VAL A 11 4.26 3.44 -8.67
N THR A 12 5.27 2.87 -8.03
CA THR A 12 5.15 1.61 -7.30
C THR A 12 5.26 1.89 -5.82
N LEU A 13 4.28 1.44 -5.06
CA LEU A 13 4.30 1.52 -3.61
C LEU A 13 4.69 0.17 -3.04
N THR A 14 5.60 0.20 -2.08
CA THR A 14 6.11 -0.98 -1.40
C THR A 14 5.89 -0.79 0.08
N ALA A 15 5.23 -1.77 0.71
CA ALA A 15 5.07 -1.84 2.14
C ALA A 15 5.82 -3.07 2.66
N GLY A 16 6.57 -2.87 3.73
CA GLY A 16 7.17 -3.94 4.51
C GLY A 16 6.45 -4.06 5.85
N CYS A 17 6.48 -5.23 6.44
CA CYS A 17 6.00 -5.44 7.80
C CYS A 17 6.90 -6.42 8.55
N GLN A 18 7.08 -6.19 9.84
CA GLN A 18 7.81 -7.08 10.74
C GLN A 18 6.89 -7.55 11.88
N GLY A 19 6.79 -8.88 12.07
CA GLY A 19 5.92 -9.52 13.06
C GLY A 19 5.08 -10.64 12.44
N THR A 20 4.16 -11.20 13.23
CA THR A 20 3.23 -12.23 12.77
C THR A 20 1.85 -11.63 12.52
N GLY A 21 1.32 -11.82 11.31
CA GLY A 21 -0.03 -11.39 10.94
C GLY A 21 -0.10 -10.91 9.50
N SER A 22 -0.91 -9.88 9.27
CA SER A 22 -1.16 -9.31 7.95
C SER A 22 -1.36 -7.80 8.03
N VAL A 23 -0.88 -7.12 6.99
CA VAL A 23 -1.08 -5.68 6.78
C VAL A 23 -1.91 -5.48 5.54
N GLN A 24 -3.07 -4.85 5.70
CA GLN A 24 -3.88 -4.38 4.57
C GLN A 24 -3.51 -2.93 4.28
N VAL A 25 -3.11 -2.66 3.05
CA VAL A 25 -2.86 -1.30 2.56
C VAL A 25 -3.97 -0.91 1.60
N THR A 26 -4.55 0.27 1.85
CA THR A 26 -5.60 0.85 1.02
C THR A 26 -5.16 2.21 0.52
N PHE A 27 -5.29 2.40 -0.80
CA PHE A 27 -5.03 3.66 -1.48
C PHE A 27 -6.36 4.22 -1.98
N THR A 28 -6.67 5.44 -1.56
CA THR A 28 -7.85 6.16 -2.03
C THR A 28 -7.37 7.39 -2.78
N SER A 29 -7.69 7.47 -4.07
CA SER A 29 -7.44 8.69 -4.86
C SER A 29 -8.31 9.83 -4.33
N GLN A 30 -7.72 11.01 -4.23
CA GLN A 30 -8.43 12.24 -3.84
C GLN A 30 -9.13 12.91 -5.02
N TYR A 31 -8.87 12.46 -6.24
CA TYR A 31 -9.46 13.01 -7.47
C TYR A 31 -10.42 12.01 -8.11
N ARG A 32 -11.65 12.47 -8.41
CA ARG A 32 -12.76 11.78 -9.12
C ARG A 32 -12.80 10.25 -8.97
N ASP A 33 -13.83 9.74 -8.28
CA ASP A 33 -14.26 8.34 -8.16
C ASP A 33 -13.42 7.31 -8.94
N THR A 34 -12.23 7.04 -8.44
CA THR A 34 -11.40 5.94 -8.89
C THR A 34 -11.43 4.89 -7.80
N SER A 35 -11.73 3.66 -8.19
CA SER A 35 -11.84 2.55 -7.25
C SER A 35 -10.56 2.45 -6.40
N PRO A 36 -10.68 2.33 -5.07
CA PRO A 36 -9.52 2.21 -4.20
C PRO A 36 -8.64 1.03 -4.60
N VAL A 37 -7.33 1.21 -4.54
CA VAL A 37 -6.38 0.12 -4.74
C VAL A 37 -6.09 -0.52 -3.39
N ASN A 38 -6.16 -1.84 -3.34
CA ASN A 38 -5.91 -2.61 -2.13
C ASN A 38 -4.85 -3.67 -2.40
N PHE A 39 -3.91 -3.83 -1.47
CA PHE A 39 -3.05 -5.01 -1.43
C PHE A 39 -2.73 -5.39 0.01
N GLN A 40 -2.47 -6.68 0.21
CA GLN A 40 -2.14 -7.26 1.50
C GLN A 40 -0.66 -7.64 1.52
N VAL A 41 -0.03 -7.46 2.67
CA VAL A 41 1.30 -7.99 2.97
C VAL A 41 1.14 -8.99 4.10
N ASP A 42 1.53 -10.24 3.84
CA ASP A 42 1.55 -11.27 4.87
C ASP A 42 2.90 -11.25 5.59
N CYS A 43 2.84 -11.13 6.91
CA CYS A 43 3.99 -11.03 7.80
C CYS A 43 4.14 -12.36 8.53
N THR A 44 5.19 -13.11 8.18
CA THR A 44 5.45 -14.41 8.81
C THR A 44 6.36 -14.24 10.03
N SER A 45 6.18 -15.10 11.02
CA SER A 45 6.98 -15.14 12.25
C SER A 45 8.45 -15.53 12.02
N GLU A 46 8.82 -15.94 10.80
CA GLU A 46 10.11 -16.56 10.47
C GLU A 46 11.31 -15.59 10.41
N ARG A 47 11.27 -14.49 11.16
CA ARG A 47 12.28 -13.40 11.15
C ARG A 47 12.49 -12.71 9.79
N LYS A 48 11.73 -13.07 8.76
CA LYS A 48 11.75 -12.39 7.47
C LYS A 48 10.62 -11.36 7.43
N PRO A 49 10.92 -10.07 7.18
CA PRO A 49 9.87 -9.09 6.97
C PRO A 49 9.03 -9.51 5.75
N GLY A 50 7.71 -9.41 5.89
CA GLY A 50 6.80 -9.50 4.75
C GLY A 50 6.96 -8.27 3.88
N VAL A 51 6.95 -8.43 2.56
CA VAL A 51 7.02 -7.31 1.61
C VAL A 51 5.97 -7.50 0.54
N GLY A 52 5.19 -6.46 0.28
CA GLY A 52 4.26 -6.43 -0.83
C GLY A 52 4.31 -5.09 -1.55
N SER A 53 4.06 -5.15 -2.86
CA SER A 53 4.10 -3.97 -3.72
C SER A 53 2.90 -3.94 -4.66
N LYS A 54 2.46 -2.74 -5.01
CA LYS A 54 1.41 -2.52 -6.02
C LYS A 54 1.74 -1.29 -6.85
N ALA A 55 1.58 -1.45 -8.17
CA ALA A 55 1.65 -0.32 -9.10
C ALA A 55 0.34 0.47 -9.03
N LEU A 56 0.44 1.79 -9.01
CA LEU A 56 -0.69 2.70 -9.17
C LEU A 56 -0.79 3.16 -10.61
N SER A 57 -2.01 3.20 -11.16
CA SER A 57 -2.25 3.87 -12.43
C SER A 57 -2.16 5.40 -12.27
N ALA A 58 -1.98 6.11 -13.38
CA ALA A 58 -1.90 7.57 -13.38
C ALA A 58 -3.17 8.23 -12.80
N GLU A 59 -4.32 7.64 -13.08
CA GLU A 59 -5.62 8.11 -12.59
C GLU A 59 -5.73 7.96 -11.06
N GLN A 60 -5.10 6.92 -10.51
CA GLN A 60 -5.14 6.59 -9.08
C GLN A 60 -4.05 7.29 -8.27
N GLY A 61 -2.92 7.60 -8.90
CA GLY A 61 -1.73 8.10 -8.21
C GLY A 61 -1.56 9.61 -8.26
N ARG A 62 -2.44 10.39 -8.90
CA ARG A 62 -2.30 11.86 -9.02
C ARG A 62 -2.28 12.60 -7.68
N SER A 63 -3.11 12.16 -6.74
CA SER A 63 -3.12 12.51 -5.32
C SER A 63 -3.84 11.39 -4.57
N PHE A 64 -3.22 10.82 -3.54
CA PHE A 64 -3.80 9.68 -2.82
C PHE A 64 -3.56 9.75 -1.32
N ASP A 65 -4.50 9.18 -0.57
CA ASP A 65 -4.33 8.83 0.84
C ASP A 65 -3.95 7.36 0.99
N VAL A 66 -3.04 7.08 1.91
CA VAL A 66 -2.63 5.72 2.28
C VAL A 66 -3.16 5.41 3.66
N ARG A 67 -3.94 4.34 3.78
CA ARG A 67 -4.37 3.77 5.06
C ARG A 67 -3.74 2.39 5.24
N ILE A 68 -3.22 2.16 6.44
CA ILE A 68 -2.58 0.90 6.83
C ILE A 68 -3.39 0.34 8.00
N SER A 69 -3.88 -0.88 7.82
CA SER A 69 -4.60 -1.63 8.86
C SER A 69 -3.82 -2.91 9.16
N THR A 70 -3.53 -3.14 10.44
CA THR A 70 -2.75 -4.30 10.91
C THR A 70 -3.67 -5.27 11.64
N SER A 71 -3.55 -6.57 11.38
CA SER A 71 -4.31 -7.59 12.13
C SER A 71 -3.77 -7.86 13.53
N SER A 72 -2.59 -7.35 13.89
CA SER A 72 -2.00 -7.45 15.21
C SER A 72 -1.25 -6.17 15.59
N PRO A 73 -1.37 -5.68 16.85
CA PRO A 73 -0.63 -4.51 17.33
C PRO A 73 0.88 -4.78 17.48
N ALA A 74 1.31 -6.05 17.37
CA ALA A 74 2.73 -6.40 17.39
C ALA A 74 3.44 -6.15 16.04
N ILE A 75 2.68 -5.85 14.98
CA ILE A 75 3.22 -5.56 13.65
C ILE A 75 3.82 -4.14 13.64
N ARG A 76 5.05 -4.03 13.11
CA ARG A 76 5.78 -2.77 12.95
C ARG A 76 6.20 -2.52 11.51
#